data_AF-A0A3B9ICS2-F1
#
_entry.id   AF-A0A3B9ICS2-F1
#
_cell.length_a   1.000
_cell.length_b   1.000
_cell.length_c   1.000
_cell.angle_alpha   90.00
_cell.angle_beta   90.00
_cell.angle_gamma   90.00
#
_symmetry.space_group_name_H-M   'P 1'
#
loop_
_entity.id
_entity.type
_entity.pdbx_description
1 polymer ?
#
loop_
_entity_poly.entity_id
_entity_poly.type
_entity_poly.pdbx_seq_one_letter_code
_entity_poly.pdbx_strand_id
1 'polypeptide(L)'
;MNFVFVSPNFPEAFSRFCVGLHENGVNVLGIGDAPYDDLNGELKYALTEYYKVSDLKDYDQMIRAMGYFTSRYGKMDWVESNNEYWMEQDAALRTDFNITTGLKTDEIMRYRSKSEMKKY
;
A
#
# COMPACT_ATOMS: atom_id res chain seq x y z
N MET A 1 2.60 -14.44 -3.59
CA MET A 1 1.96 -13.15 -3.90
C MET A 1 2.65 -12.08 -3.09
N ASN A 2 3.15 -11.02 -3.73
CA ASN A 2 3.79 -9.87 -3.10
C ASN A 2 2.76 -8.76 -2.88
N PHE A 3 2.45 -8.45 -1.63
CA PHE A 3 1.46 -7.44 -1.26
C PHE A 3 2.15 -6.29 -0.52
N VAL A 4 2.01 -5.08 -1.04
CA VAL A 4 2.50 -3.87 -0.37
C VAL A 4 1.36 -3.19 0.40
N PHE A 5 1.55 -3.03 1.71
CA PHE A 5 0.60 -2.31 2.56
C PHE A 5 1.17 -0.95 2.95
N VAL A 6 0.43 0.13 2.65
CA VAL A 6 0.85 1.51 2.93
C VAL A 6 0.25 1.98 4.25
N SER A 7 1.08 2.59 5.10
CA SER A 7 0.72 3.05 6.46
C SER A 7 0.13 1.94 7.36
N PRO A 8 0.81 0.78 7.52
CA PRO A 8 0.24 -0.35 8.27
C PRO A 8 0.13 -0.13 9.78
N ASN A 9 0.76 0.91 10.31
CA ASN A 9 0.82 1.21 11.75
C ASN A 9 -0.42 1.93 12.27
N PHE A 10 -1.27 2.50 11.41
CA PHE A 10 -2.46 3.22 11.85
C PHE A 10 -3.60 3.18 10.82
N PRO A 11 -4.85 2.86 11.25
CA PRO A 11 -5.27 2.45 12.60
C PRO A 11 -4.83 1.03 12.96
N GLU A 12 -4.89 0.69 14.27
CA GLU A 12 -4.46 -0.61 14.81
C GLU A 12 -5.10 -1.82 14.10
N ALA A 13 -6.31 -1.65 13.57
CA ALA A 13 -6.99 -2.67 12.78
C ALA A 13 -6.20 -3.13 11.54
N PHE A 14 -5.32 -2.29 10.99
CA PHE A 14 -4.49 -2.63 9.82
C PHE A 14 -3.42 -3.67 10.14
N SER A 15 -2.95 -3.71 11.40
CA SER A 15 -2.02 -4.77 11.83
C SER A 15 -2.68 -6.15 11.71
N ARG A 16 -3.95 -6.28 12.12
CA ARG A 16 -4.71 -7.54 11.99
C ARG A 16 -4.93 -7.96 10.54
N PHE A 17 -5.14 -6.99 9.65
CA PHE A 17 -5.24 -7.27 8.21
C PHE A 17 -3.92 -7.83 7.67
N CYS A 18 -2.79 -7.23 8.04
CA CYS A 18 -1.47 -7.73 7.66
C CYS A 18 -1.22 -9.14 8.21
N VAL A 19 -1.60 -9.42 9.47
CA VAL A 19 -1.51 -10.77 10.07
C VAL A 19 -2.33 -11.77 9.27
N GLY A 20 -3.59 -11.46 8.94
CA GLY A 20 -4.43 -12.34 8.14
C GLY A 20 -3.82 -12.64 6.76
N LEU A 21 -3.23 -11.66 6.09
CA LEU A 21 -2.50 -11.88 4.83
C LEU A 21 -1.30 -12.83 5.04
N HIS A 22 -0.49 -12.56 6.05
CA HIS A 22 0.69 -13.36 6.38
C HIS A 22 0.32 -14.83 6.67
N GLU A 23 -0.69 -15.07 7.50
CA GLU A 23 -1.17 -16.41 7.86
C GLU A 23 -1.74 -17.19 6.66
N ASN A 24 -2.18 -16.48 5.62
CA ASN A 24 -2.59 -17.07 4.34
C ASN A 24 -1.43 -17.26 3.34
N GLY A 25 -0.18 -17.08 3.77
CA GLY A 25 1.02 -17.30 2.96
C GLY A 25 1.34 -16.17 1.98
N VAL A 26 0.79 -14.98 2.20
CA VAL A 26 1.12 -13.78 1.41
C VAL A 26 2.44 -13.18 1.89
N ASN A 27 3.29 -12.76 0.97
CA ASN A 27 4.49 -11.98 1.30
C ASN A 27 4.08 -10.52 1.51
N VAL A 28 3.98 -10.10 2.76
CA VAL A 28 3.50 -8.75 3.14
C VAL A 28 4.68 -7.81 3.34
N LEU A 29 4.71 -6.73 2.55
CA LEU A 29 5.73 -5.69 2.57
C LEU A 29 5.09 -4.38 3.04
N GLY A 30 5.68 -3.71 4.01
CA GLY A 30 5.12 -2.49 4.60
C GLY A 30 5.86 -1.24 4.14
N ILE A 31 5.12 -0.17 3.81
CA ILE A 31 5.68 1.18 3.66
C ILE A 31 5.02 2.07 4.71
N GLY A 32 5.80 2.80 5.50
CA GLY A 32 5.27 3.72 6.49
C GLY A 32 6.25 4.80 6.89
N ASP A 33 5.78 5.77 7.65
CA ASP A 33 6.55 6.92 8.17
C ASP A 33 7.00 6.74 9.63
N ALA A 34 6.40 5.80 10.35
CA ALA A 34 6.77 5.46 11.72
C ALA A 34 8.12 4.72 11.79
N PRO A 35 8.94 4.96 12.83
CA PRO A 35 10.09 4.12 13.12
C PRO A 35 9.70 2.65 13.28
N TYR A 36 10.56 1.73 12.80
CA TYR A 36 10.30 0.30 12.91
C TYR A 36 10.12 -0.16 14.37
N ASP A 37 10.89 0.43 15.29
CA ASP A 37 10.84 0.07 16.70
C ASP A 37 9.49 0.41 17.35
N ASP A 38 8.77 1.38 16.81
CA ASP A 38 7.44 1.80 17.28
C ASP A 38 6.31 0.91 16.76
N LEU A 39 6.59 0.01 15.80
CA LEU A 39 5.58 -0.92 15.31
C LEU A 39 5.21 -1.94 16.39
N ASN A 40 3.92 -2.26 16.50
CA ASN A 40 3.44 -3.29 17.43
C ASN A 40 3.97 -4.68 17.04
N GLY A 41 3.91 -5.61 17.99
CA GLY A 41 4.45 -6.97 17.80
C GLY A 41 3.74 -7.75 16.69
N GLU A 42 2.42 -7.59 16.56
CA GLU A 42 1.62 -8.25 15.51
C GLU A 42 2.06 -7.83 14.11
N LEU A 43 2.30 -6.55 13.91
CA LEU A 43 2.73 -6.02 12.62
C LEU A 43 4.17 -6.43 12.31
N LYS A 44 5.08 -6.38 13.29
CA LYS A 44 6.45 -6.90 13.13
C LYS A 44 6.45 -8.40 12.80
N TYR A 45 5.50 -9.15 13.33
CA TYR A 45 5.33 -10.57 13.00
C TYR A 45 4.82 -10.79 11.57
N ALA A 46 3.85 -9.99 11.12
CA ALA A 46 3.23 -10.15 9.81
C ALA A 46 4.11 -9.67 8.63
N LEU A 47 4.87 -8.59 8.84
CA LEU A 47 5.67 -7.97 7.78
C LEU A 47 6.94 -8.77 7.50
N THR A 48 7.16 -9.09 6.22
CA THR A 48 8.42 -9.68 5.76
C THR A 48 9.52 -8.63 5.65
N GLU A 49 9.16 -7.42 5.22
CA GLU A 49 10.05 -6.26 5.27
C GLU A 49 9.25 -4.96 5.44
N TYR A 50 9.86 -3.99 6.13
CA TYR A 50 9.29 -2.66 6.33
C TYR A 50 10.26 -1.60 5.78
N TYR A 51 9.75 -0.75 4.89
CA TYR A 51 10.48 0.38 4.33
C TYR A 51 9.95 1.67 4.96
N LYS A 52 10.82 2.33 5.75
CA LYS A 52 10.49 3.57 6.44
C LYS A 52 10.78 4.77 5.53
N VAL A 53 9.75 5.51 5.15
CA VAL A 53 9.86 6.81 4.49
C VAL A 53 9.84 7.94 5.54
N SER A 54 10.17 9.16 5.13
CA SER A 54 10.07 10.33 6.00
C SER A 54 8.71 11.03 5.91
N ASP A 55 8.06 10.97 4.75
CA ASP A 55 6.71 11.47 4.53
C ASP A 55 6.00 10.57 3.51
N LEU A 56 4.84 10.03 3.90
CA LEU A 56 4.02 9.22 3.00
C LEU A 56 3.42 10.03 1.85
N LYS A 57 3.35 11.37 1.94
CA LYS A 57 2.89 12.26 0.85
C LYS A 57 3.95 12.52 -0.21
N ASP A 58 5.21 12.24 0.09
CA ASP A 58 6.30 12.37 -0.86
C ASP A 58 6.27 11.17 -1.82
N TYR A 59 5.67 11.39 -2.98
CA TYR A 59 5.52 10.35 -3.99
C TYR A 59 6.86 9.79 -4.48
N ASP A 60 7.92 10.60 -4.55
CA ASP A 60 9.24 10.12 -4.97
C ASP A 60 9.81 9.12 -3.96
N GLN A 61 9.57 9.31 -2.66
CA GLN A 61 9.95 8.33 -1.64
C GLN A 61 9.17 7.02 -1.80
N MET A 62 7.90 7.10 -2.17
CA MET A 62 7.04 5.94 -2.39
C MET A 62 7.46 5.15 -3.64
N ILE A 63 7.78 5.83 -4.74
CA ILE A 63 8.36 5.22 -5.94
C ILE A 63 9.68 4.51 -5.59
N ARG A 64 10.56 5.15 -4.80
CA ARG A 64 11.82 4.53 -4.36
C ARG A 64 11.60 3.28 -3.51
N ALA A 65 10.64 3.31 -2.58
CA ALA A 65 10.28 2.15 -1.75
C ALA A 65 9.74 0.99 -2.60
N MET A 66 8.82 1.28 -3.54
CA MET A 66 8.28 0.28 -4.46
C MET A 66 9.33 -0.27 -5.42
N GLY A 67 10.25 0.58 -5.91
CA GLY A 67 11.39 0.17 -6.74
C GLY A 67 12.35 -0.75 -5.98
N TYR A 68 12.64 -0.43 -4.72
CA TYR A 68 13.42 -1.28 -3.83
C TYR A 68 12.77 -2.65 -3.65
N PHE A 69 11.48 -2.71 -3.31
CA PHE A 69 10.76 -3.98 -3.19
C PHE A 69 10.73 -4.77 -4.49
N THR A 70 10.50 -4.10 -5.62
CA THR A 70 10.48 -4.75 -6.93
C THR A 70 11.84 -5.37 -7.26
N SER A 71 12.94 -4.69 -6.92
CA SER A 71 14.29 -5.19 -7.14
C SER A 71 14.62 -6.43 -6.31
N ARG A 72 14.03 -6.56 -5.12
CA ARG A 72 14.35 -7.61 -4.14
C ARG A 72 13.41 -8.81 -4.19
N TYR A 73 12.11 -8.57 -4.40
CA TYR A 73 11.06 -9.57 -4.31
C TYR A 73 10.40 -9.88 -5.66
N GLY A 74 10.78 -9.16 -6.73
CA GLY A 74 10.17 -9.28 -8.05
C GLY A 74 8.91 -8.45 -8.19
N LYS A 75 8.03 -8.80 -9.13
CA LYS A 75 6.82 -8.00 -9.42
C LYS A 75 5.89 -7.90 -8.20
N MET A 76 5.33 -6.72 -7.96
CA MET A 76 4.30 -6.50 -6.95
C MET A 76 2.94 -6.91 -7.49
N ASP A 77 2.21 -7.71 -6.72
CA ASP A 77 0.89 -8.20 -7.11
C ASP A 77 -0.23 -7.30 -6.62
N TRP A 78 -0.02 -6.55 -5.52
CA TRP A 78 -1.00 -5.66 -4.88
C TRP A 78 -0.31 -4.48 -4.18
N VAL A 79 -1.00 -3.34 -4.13
CA VAL A 79 -0.68 -2.21 -3.24
C VAL A 79 -1.97 -1.58 -2.73
N GLU A 80 -2.09 -1.41 -1.41
CA GLU A 80 -3.25 -0.80 -0.76
C GLU A 80 -2.87 -0.09 0.54
N SER A 81 -3.50 1.05 0.79
CA SER A 81 -3.47 1.76 2.09
C SER A 81 -4.72 1.52 2.94
N ASN A 82 -5.82 1.06 2.33
CA ASN A 82 -7.17 1.02 2.92
C ASN A 82 -7.63 2.36 3.53
N ASN A 83 -7.12 3.49 3.01
CA ASN A 83 -7.45 4.83 3.50
C ASN A 83 -7.78 5.74 2.31
N GLU A 84 -8.97 6.36 2.32
CA GLU A 84 -9.42 7.27 1.26
C GLU A 84 -8.43 8.40 0.98
N TYR A 85 -7.69 8.85 2.00
CA TYR A 85 -6.68 9.90 1.86
C TYR A 85 -5.55 9.52 0.88
N TRP A 86 -5.18 8.24 0.84
CA TRP A 86 -4.10 7.71 0.01
C TRP A 86 -4.59 7.07 -1.29
N MET A 87 -5.91 7.03 -1.51
CA MET A 87 -6.53 6.30 -2.63
C MET A 87 -5.99 6.75 -4.00
N GLU A 88 -5.79 8.06 -4.22
CA GLU A 88 -5.19 8.58 -5.48
C GLU A 88 -3.75 8.13 -5.65
N GLN A 89 -3.00 8.08 -4.55
CA GLN A 89 -1.60 7.69 -4.53
C GLN A 89 -1.43 6.19 -4.75
N ASP A 90 -2.29 5.37 -4.15
CA ASP A 90 -2.30 3.93 -4.36
C ASP A 90 -2.55 3.59 -5.83
N ALA A 91 -3.49 4.28 -6.48
CA ALA A 91 -3.73 4.07 -7.91
C ALA A 91 -2.60 4.55 -8.82
N ALA A 92 -1.94 5.66 -8.46
CA ALA A 92 -0.74 6.10 -9.14
C ALA A 92 0.35 5.01 -9.06
N LEU A 93 0.60 4.45 -7.86
CA LEU A 93 1.53 3.33 -7.68
C LEU A 93 1.11 2.09 -8.49
N ARG A 94 -0.19 1.75 -8.52
CA ARG A 94 -0.67 0.63 -9.35
C ARG A 94 -0.39 0.85 -10.83
N THR A 95 -0.57 2.09 -11.30
CA THR A 95 -0.34 2.47 -12.69
C THR A 95 1.14 2.38 -13.04
N ASP A 96 2.01 3.01 -12.23
CA ASP A 96 3.44 3.13 -12.49
C ASP A 96 4.17 1.79 -12.39
N PHE A 97 3.75 0.91 -11.47
CA PHE A 97 4.33 -0.43 -11.31
C PHE A 97 3.56 -1.52 -12.08
N ASN A 98 2.55 -1.14 -12.88
CA ASN A 98 1.71 -2.05 -13.65
C ASN A 98 1.14 -3.21 -12.79
N ILE A 99 0.60 -2.84 -11.63
CA ILE A 99 -0.15 -3.71 -10.73
C ILE A 99 -1.58 -3.77 -11.26
N THR A 100 -2.03 -4.98 -11.60
CA THR A 100 -3.30 -5.19 -12.32
C THR A 100 -4.47 -5.54 -11.40
N THR A 101 -4.26 -5.46 -10.09
CA THR A 101 -5.24 -5.72 -9.04
C THR A 101 -5.59 -4.42 -8.34
N GLY A 102 -6.86 -4.25 -7.98
CA GLY A 102 -7.39 -2.99 -7.44
C GLY A 102 -7.76 -1.97 -8.53
N LEU A 103 -8.36 -0.85 -8.10
CA LEU A 103 -8.80 0.23 -8.98
C LEU A 103 -7.59 1.04 -9.48
N LYS A 104 -7.52 1.28 -10.79
CA LYS A 104 -6.46 2.10 -11.41
C LYS A 104 -6.85 3.58 -11.49
N THR A 105 -5.88 4.45 -11.79
CA THR A 105 -6.04 5.91 -11.76
C THR A 105 -7.15 6.41 -12.69
N ASP A 106 -7.33 5.74 -13.84
CA ASP A 106 -8.38 5.99 -14.82
C ASP A 106 -9.79 5.69 -14.30
N GLU A 107 -9.91 4.80 -13.31
CA GLU A 107 -11.17 4.46 -12.65
C GLU A 107 -11.49 5.39 -11.47
N ILE A 108 -10.48 5.88 -10.74
CA ILE A 108 -10.66 6.80 -9.61
C ILE A 108 -11.20 8.16 -10.03
N MET A 109 -10.79 8.67 -11.21
CA MET A 109 -11.32 9.91 -11.77
C MET A 109 -12.86 9.89 -11.91
N ARG A 110 -13.47 8.70 -12.05
CA ARG A 110 -14.93 8.52 -12.13
C ARG A 110 -15.62 8.63 -10.78
N TYR A 111 -14.95 8.25 -9.68
CA TYR A 111 -15.50 8.32 -8.31
C TYR A 111 -15.34 9.70 -7.66
N ARG A 112 -14.41 10.53 -8.16
CA ARG A 112 -14.13 11.86 -7.59
C ARG A 112 -15.25 12.89 -7.80
N SER A 113 -16.11 12.72 -8.80
CA SER A 113 -17.16 13.70 -9.09
C SER A 113 -18.57 13.16 -8.90
N LYS A 114 -19.28 13.68 -7.88
CA LYS A 114 -20.74 13.56 -7.75
C LYS A 114 -21.49 14.05 -9.01
N SER A 115 -20.86 14.86 -9.88
CA SER A 115 -21.45 15.28 -11.16
C SER A 115 -21.37 14.20 -12.25
N GLU A 116 -20.34 13.35 -12.25
CA GLU A 116 -20.16 12.29 -13.26
C GLU A 116 -20.93 11.02 -12.90
N MET A 117 -21.16 10.76 -11.61
CA MET A 117 -22.06 9.70 -11.14
C MET A 117 -23.52 9.87 -11.60
N LYS A 118 -23.93 11.08 -11.99
CA LYS A 118 -25.31 11.39 -12.45
C LYS A 118 -25.50 11.22 -13.96
N LYS A 119 -24.46 10.87 -14.73
CA LYS A 119 -24.57 10.64 -16.18
C LYS A 119 -24.95 9.20 -16.56
N TYR A 120 -25.06 8.32 -15.56
CA TYR A 120 -25.54 6.93 -15.67
C TYR A 120 -26.59 6.68 -14.58
#